data_AF-A0A6B1FLF4-F1
#
_entry.id   AF-A0A6B1FLF4-F1
#
_cell.length_a   1.000
_cell.length_b   1.000
_cell.length_c   1.000
_cell.angle_alpha   90.00
_cell.angle_beta   90.00
_cell.angle_gamma   90.00
#
_symmetry.space_group_name_H-M   'P 1'
#
loop_
_entity.id
_entity.type
_entity.pdbx_description
1 polymer ?
#
loop_
_entity_poly.entity_id
_entity_poly.type
_entity_poly.pdbx_seq_one_letter_code
_entity_poly.pdbx_strand_id
1 'polypeptide(L)'
;MSGTASDPDPEDDNLTYLWTHNHPGLVLNDADSPNATFTAPNVSADIPITFTLTVSDGTATATDHITITIADSANTPPTADAGSNLVLASGAQATITGSATDPDQADTLTFQWLQNPSDAGVVFESPNSLTTTITAPEVDSITQIALILRVSDGTDSHSAAILLIVTPSTP
;
A
#
# COMPACT_ATOMS: atom_id res chain seq x y z
N MET A 1 4.22 -7.63 25.46
CA MET A 1 5.11 -8.78 25.76
C MET A 1 5.57 -8.62 27.18
N SER A 2 5.57 -9.69 27.97
CA SER A 2 5.99 -9.66 29.37
C SER A 2 7.02 -10.75 29.61
N GLY A 3 8.10 -10.41 30.30
CA GLY A 3 9.15 -11.32 30.73
C GLY A 3 9.28 -11.31 32.24
N THR A 4 9.60 -12.47 32.81
CA THR A 4 9.94 -12.61 34.23
C THR A 4 11.32 -13.20 34.34
N ALA A 5 12.10 -12.73 35.32
CA ALA A 5 13.42 -13.27 35.63
C ALA A 5 13.62 -13.32 37.14
N SER A 6 14.44 -14.27 37.58
CA SER A 6 14.84 -14.44 38.97
C SER A 6 16.33 -14.76 39.01
N ASP A 7 17.06 -14.08 39.87
CA ASP A 7 18.46 -14.38 40.16
C ASP A 7 18.53 -15.26 41.43
N PRO A 8 19.05 -16.50 41.34
CA PRO A 8 19.26 -17.34 42.51
C PRO A 8 20.51 -16.96 43.32
N ASP A 9 21.39 -16.12 42.77
CA ASP A 9 22.60 -15.66 43.43
C ASP A 9 22.23 -14.59 44.50
N PRO A 10 22.74 -14.72 45.74
CA PRO A 10 22.30 -13.92 46.89
C PRO A 10 22.88 -12.50 46.93
N GLU A 11 23.70 -12.13 45.95
CA GLU A 11 24.13 -10.77 45.72
C GLU A 11 22.92 -9.94 45.23
N ASP A 12 22.58 -8.87 45.94
CA ASP A 12 21.42 -8.00 45.72
C ASP A 12 21.54 -7.20 44.41
N ASP A 13 21.57 -7.91 43.29
CA ASP A 13 21.90 -7.37 41.98
C ASP A 13 20.63 -6.97 41.23
N ASN A 14 20.56 -5.68 40.87
CA ASN A 14 19.41 -5.09 40.22
C ASN A 14 19.33 -5.57 38.76
N LEU A 15 18.39 -6.47 38.46
CA LEU A 15 18.21 -6.99 37.10
C LEU A 15 17.92 -5.89 36.07
N THR A 16 18.54 -6.03 34.90
CA THR A 16 18.30 -5.20 33.73
C THR A 16 17.71 -6.03 32.60
N TYR A 17 16.82 -5.42 31.81
CA TYR A 17 16.08 -6.08 30.75
C TYR A 17 16.41 -5.42 29.42
N LEU A 18 16.41 -6.20 28.35
CA LEU A 18 16.53 -5.70 26.98
C LEU A 18 15.75 -6.61 26.02
N TRP A 19 14.73 -6.03 25.39
CA TRP A 19 13.98 -6.65 24.31
C TRP A 19 14.55 -6.22 22.95
N THR A 20 14.73 -7.19 22.06
CA THR A 20 15.13 -6.98 20.66
C THR A 20 14.26 -7.84 19.73
N HIS A 21 14.28 -7.55 18.42
CA HIS A 21 13.56 -8.35 17.41
C HIS A 21 14.31 -8.39 16.08
N ASN A 22 13.88 -9.28 15.18
CA ASN A 22 14.43 -9.44 13.84
C ASN A 22 13.70 -8.66 12.73
N HIS A 23 12.59 -7.97 13.02
CA HIS A 23 11.82 -7.23 12.01
C HIS A 23 12.36 -5.80 11.76
N PRO A 24 12.73 -5.41 10.53
CA PRO A 24 13.23 -4.07 10.25
C PRO A 24 12.20 -2.96 10.51
N GLY A 25 12.63 -1.85 11.14
CA GLY A 25 11.78 -0.66 11.31
C GLY A 25 10.68 -0.79 12.38
N LEU A 26 10.47 -1.97 12.98
CA LEU A 26 9.61 -2.10 14.15
C LEU A 26 10.24 -1.38 15.35
N VAL A 27 9.40 -0.69 16.11
CA VAL A 27 9.80 0.05 17.32
C VAL A 27 9.12 -0.60 18.52
N LEU A 28 9.93 -0.92 19.53
CA LEU A 28 9.46 -1.35 20.84
C LEU A 28 9.33 -0.16 21.77
N ASN A 29 8.23 -0.08 22.51
CA ASN A 29 8.08 0.80 23.65
C ASN A 29 8.47 0.03 24.91
N ASP A 30 9.16 0.70 25.83
CA ASP A 30 9.63 0.13 27.11
C ASP A 30 10.48 -1.14 26.92
N ALA A 31 11.36 -1.13 25.91
CA ALA A 31 12.20 -2.27 25.55
C ALA A 31 13.19 -2.67 26.66
N ASP A 32 13.45 -1.80 27.61
CA ASP A 32 14.32 -2.00 28.78
C ASP A 32 13.54 -2.39 30.06
N SER A 33 12.24 -2.65 29.93
CA SER A 33 11.34 -3.05 31.01
C SER A 33 10.99 -4.54 30.93
N PRO A 34 10.61 -5.18 32.06
CA PRO A 34 9.97 -6.50 32.03
C PRO A 34 8.75 -6.55 31.10
N ASN A 35 8.07 -5.41 30.90
CA ASN A 35 6.90 -5.30 30.04
C ASN A 35 7.20 -4.36 28.87
N ALA A 36 7.45 -4.93 27.69
CA ALA A 36 7.62 -4.18 26.45
C ALA A 36 6.36 -4.28 25.57
N THR A 37 6.05 -3.23 24.82
CA THR A 37 4.92 -3.21 23.88
C THR A 37 5.33 -2.79 22.49
N PHE A 38 4.52 -3.10 21.49
CA PHE A 38 4.70 -2.63 20.12
C PHE A 38 3.34 -2.48 19.46
N THR A 39 3.28 -1.68 18.40
CA THR A 39 2.11 -1.66 17.50
C THR A 39 2.41 -2.58 16.34
N ALA A 40 1.53 -3.56 16.07
CA ALA A 40 1.70 -4.45 14.93
C ALA A 40 1.71 -3.62 13.63
N PRO A 41 2.70 -3.82 12.74
CA PRO A 41 2.70 -3.18 11.45
C PRO A 41 1.58 -3.75 10.59
N ASN A 42 1.12 -2.98 9.60
CA ASN A 42 0.29 -3.56 8.55
C ASN A 42 1.21 -4.40 7.63
N VAL A 43 0.77 -5.59 7.26
CA VAL A 43 1.55 -6.58 6.48
C VAL A 43 0.67 -7.09 5.35
N SER A 44 1.25 -7.45 4.21
CA SER A 44 0.54 -8.02 3.04
C SER A 44 0.61 -9.55 2.96
N ALA A 45 1.10 -10.17 4.04
CA ALA A 45 1.17 -11.60 4.27
C ALA A 45 1.48 -11.85 5.75
N ASP A 46 1.16 -13.04 6.25
CA ASP A 46 1.54 -13.44 7.60
C ASP A 46 3.07 -13.39 7.79
N ILE A 47 3.55 -12.63 8.77
CA ILE A 47 4.98 -12.49 9.07
C ILE A 47 5.27 -12.95 10.50
N PRO A 48 6.11 -13.98 10.70
CA PRO A 48 6.62 -14.33 12.02
C PRO A 48 7.73 -13.36 12.45
N ILE A 49 7.59 -12.76 13.63
CA ILE A 49 8.60 -11.91 14.26
C ILE A 49 9.10 -12.60 15.53
N THR A 50 10.41 -12.79 15.63
CA THR A 50 11.05 -13.33 16.83
C THR A 50 11.50 -12.18 17.71
N PHE A 51 11.03 -12.17 18.96
CA PHE A 51 11.43 -11.23 19.99
C PHE A 51 12.32 -11.96 20.99
N THR A 52 13.47 -11.35 21.31
CA THR A 52 14.45 -11.89 22.25
C THR A 52 14.51 -11.00 23.47
N LEU A 53 14.26 -11.57 24.64
CA LEU A 53 14.53 -10.97 25.93
C LEU A 53 15.93 -11.34 26.37
N THR A 54 16.74 -10.35 26.72
CA THR A 54 18.01 -10.52 27.45
C THR A 54 17.85 -9.93 28.83
N VAL A 55 18.20 -10.70 29.86
CA VAL A 55 18.23 -10.23 31.26
C VAL A 55 19.65 -10.34 31.77
N SER A 56 20.12 -9.32 32.49
CA SER A 56 21.44 -9.31 33.12
C SER A 56 21.34 -8.89 34.58
N ASP A 57 22.10 -9.59 35.42
CA ASP A 57 22.40 -9.22 36.81
C ASP A 57 23.62 -8.27 36.90
N GLY A 58 24.24 -7.92 35.77
CA GLY A 58 25.45 -7.08 35.70
C GLY A 58 26.75 -7.88 35.60
N THR A 59 26.72 -9.19 35.83
CA THR A 59 27.85 -10.13 35.73
C THR A 59 27.62 -11.18 34.65
N ALA A 60 26.43 -11.77 34.61
CA ALA A 60 25.98 -12.75 33.65
C ALA A 60 24.76 -12.27 32.87
N THR A 61 24.43 -13.00 31.81
CA THR A 61 23.22 -12.76 31.02
C THR A 61 22.49 -14.07 30.74
N ALA A 62 21.17 -13.98 30.73
CA ALA A 62 20.28 -15.05 30.27
C ALA A 62 19.39 -14.51 29.15
N THR A 63 19.03 -15.37 28.19
CA THR A 63 18.16 -15.00 27.08
C THR A 63 17.00 -15.97 26.94
N ASP A 64 15.86 -15.44 26.51
CA ASP A 64 14.69 -16.20 26.09
C ASP A 64 14.09 -15.57 24.83
N HIS A 65 13.32 -16.34 24.06
CA HIS A 65 12.70 -15.85 22.84
C HIS A 65 11.27 -16.33 22.67
N ILE A 66 10.46 -15.46 22.09
CA ILE A 66 9.10 -15.76 21.64
C ILE A 66 8.96 -15.42 20.17
N THR A 67 8.11 -16.15 19.46
CA THR A 67 7.74 -15.80 18.08
C THR A 67 6.27 -15.41 18.07
N ILE A 68 5.98 -14.21 17.54
CA ILE A 68 4.63 -13.71 17.33
C ILE A 68 4.42 -13.60 15.82
N THR A 69 3.40 -14.28 15.31
CA THR A 69 2.97 -14.09 13.91
C THR A 69 2.05 -12.89 13.84
N ILE A 70 2.44 -11.88 13.08
CA ILE A 70 1.56 -10.80 12.66
C ILE A 70 0.76 -11.33 11.48
N ALA A 71 -0.54 -11.53 11.68
CA ALA A 71 -1.42 -12.00 10.64
C ALA A 71 -1.71 -10.87 9.65
N ASP A 72 -1.80 -11.25 8.38
CA ASP A 72 -2.37 -10.40 7.35
C ASP A 72 -3.83 -10.06 7.66
N SER A 73 -4.24 -8.84 7.30
CA SER A 73 -5.65 -8.47 7.31
C SER A 73 -6.35 -9.21 6.17
N ALA A 74 -7.65 -9.46 6.26
CA ALA A 74 -8.38 -9.88 5.07
C ALA A 74 -8.35 -8.73 4.04
N ASN A 75 -7.91 -9.01 2.80
CA ASN A 75 -7.80 -8.01 1.73
C ASN A 75 -9.10 -7.22 1.55
N THR A 76 -8.98 -5.91 1.46
CA THR A 76 -10.06 -4.99 1.11
C THR A 76 -9.74 -4.35 -0.25
N PRO A 77 -10.57 -4.56 -1.29
CA PRO A 77 -10.25 -4.06 -2.63
C PRO A 77 -10.04 -2.52 -2.68
N PRO A 78 -9.16 -2.04 -3.57
CA PRO A 78 -8.96 -0.61 -3.76
C PRO A 78 -10.23 0.06 -4.30
N THR A 79 -10.28 1.37 -4.19
CA THR A 79 -11.28 2.22 -4.86
C THR A 79 -10.58 3.11 -5.88
N ALA A 80 -11.04 3.07 -7.13
CA ALA A 80 -10.55 3.93 -8.20
C ALA A 80 -11.52 5.09 -8.45
N ASP A 81 -10.99 6.25 -8.84
CA ASP A 81 -11.74 7.38 -9.38
C ASP A 81 -11.03 7.90 -10.63
N ALA A 82 -11.70 7.80 -11.77
CA ALA A 82 -11.18 8.23 -13.07
C ALA A 82 -11.30 9.76 -13.29
N GLY A 83 -11.88 10.49 -12.34
CA GLY A 83 -12.05 11.94 -12.40
C GLY A 83 -13.31 12.36 -13.15
N SER A 84 -13.24 13.51 -13.83
CA SER A 84 -14.38 14.11 -14.52
C SER A 84 -14.39 13.82 -16.02
N ASN A 85 -15.59 13.74 -16.58
CA ASN A 85 -15.80 13.70 -18.03
C ASN A 85 -15.19 14.92 -18.71
N LEU A 86 -14.81 14.76 -19.99
CA LEU A 86 -14.19 15.83 -20.76
C LEU A 86 -14.64 15.84 -22.23
N VAL A 87 -14.46 16.99 -22.86
CA VAL A 87 -14.77 17.22 -24.28
C VAL A 87 -13.50 17.71 -24.97
N LEU A 88 -13.12 17.06 -26.07
CA LEU A 88 -11.96 17.42 -26.88
C LEU A 88 -12.34 17.54 -28.35
N ALA A 89 -11.61 18.37 -29.08
CA ALA A 89 -11.66 18.33 -30.54
C ALA A 89 -10.89 17.09 -31.05
N SER A 90 -11.24 16.66 -32.26
CA SER A 90 -10.51 15.67 -33.05
C SER A 90 -8.99 15.95 -33.01
N GLY A 91 -8.19 14.95 -32.66
CA GLY A 91 -6.72 15.06 -32.58
C GLY A 91 -6.18 15.91 -31.41
N ALA A 92 -7.04 16.54 -30.60
CA ALA A 92 -6.59 17.37 -29.49
C ALA A 92 -6.06 16.54 -28.31
N GLN A 93 -5.20 17.17 -27.50
CA GLN A 93 -4.62 16.57 -26.31
C GLN A 93 -5.18 17.18 -25.03
N ALA A 94 -5.24 16.37 -23.98
CA ALA A 94 -5.49 16.85 -22.62
C ALA A 94 -4.80 15.97 -21.60
N THR A 95 -4.51 16.54 -20.44
CA THR A 95 -4.08 15.77 -19.26
C THR A 95 -5.31 15.31 -18.49
N ILE A 96 -5.37 14.01 -18.21
CA ILE A 96 -6.33 13.43 -17.27
C ILE A 96 -5.59 13.00 -16.01
N THR A 97 -6.26 13.17 -14.87
CA THR A 97 -5.76 12.77 -13.56
C THR A 97 -6.86 11.99 -12.85
N GLY A 98 -6.58 10.73 -12.54
CA GLY A 98 -7.39 9.93 -11.65
C GLY A 98 -6.84 9.93 -10.22
N SER A 99 -7.54 9.26 -9.33
CA SER A 99 -7.11 9.00 -7.97
C SER A 99 -7.48 7.58 -7.54
N ALA A 100 -6.86 7.12 -6.45
CA ALA A 100 -7.15 5.84 -5.87
C ALA A 100 -6.94 5.89 -4.36
N THR A 101 -7.71 5.08 -3.64
CA THR A 101 -7.55 4.86 -2.20
C THR A 101 -7.62 3.38 -1.90
N ASP A 102 -6.85 2.95 -0.92
CA ASP A 102 -6.88 1.58 -0.41
C ASP A 102 -6.93 1.60 1.13
N PRO A 103 -7.89 0.91 1.77
CA PRO A 103 -7.91 0.75 3.22
C PRO A 103 -6.65 0.04 3.76
N ASP A 104 -6.06 -0.86 2.97
CA ASP A 104 -4.89 -1.66 3.31
C ASP A 104 -3.62 -0.90 2.96
N GLN A 105 -3.23 0.04 3.83
CA GLN A 105 -2.13 0.99 3.61
C GLN A 105 -0.74 0.36 3.33
N ALA A 106 -0.56 -0.94 3.54
CA ALA A 106 0.68 -1.64 3.21
C ALA A 106 0.78 -2.00 1.72
N ASP A 107 -0.34 -1.97 1.00
CA ASP A 107 -0.39 -2.43 -0.37
C ASP A 107 0.17 -1.42 -1.35
N THR A 108 0.90 -1.94 -2.33
CA THR A 108 1.44 -1.15 -3.43
C THR A 108 0.44 -1.14 -4.57
N LEU A 109 -0.18 0.01 -4.80
CA LEU A 109 -1.14 0.17 -5.88
C LEU A 109 -0.46 0.24 -7.25
N THR A 110 -1.10 -0.42 -8.22
CA THR A 110 -0.78 -0.35 -9.65
C THR A 110 -1.94 0.26 -10.42
N PHE A 111 -1.63 0.99 -11.49
CA PHE A 111 -2.59 1.78 -12.26
C PHE A 111 -2.55 1.40 -13.73
N GLN A 112 -3.70 1.47 -14.39
CA GLN A 112 -3.78 1.32 -15.84
C GLN A 112 -4.97 2.09 -16.42
N TRP A 113 -4.69 3.01 -17.33
CA TRP A 113 -5.67 3.62 -18.20
C TRP A 113 -5.93 2.75 -19.42
N LEU A 114 -7.21 2.52 -19.69
CA LEU A 114 -7.73 1.64 -20.72
C LEU A 114 -8.88 2.32 -21.47
N GLN A 115 -9.22 1.77 -22.64
CA GLN A 115 -10.44 2.07 -23.37
C GLN A 115 -11.06 0.75 -23.86
N ASN A 116 -12.34 0.76 -24.23
CA ASN A 116 -12.91 -0.45 -24.82
C ASN A 116 -12.23 -0.74 -26.16
N PRO A 117 -11.90 -2.01 -26.48
CA PRO A 117 -11.25 -2.34 -27.75
C PRO A 117 -12.03 -1.94 -29.01
N SER A 118 -13.33 -1.70 -28.87
CA SER A 118 -14.21 -1.23 -29.94
C SER A 118 -14.24 0.29 -30.11
N ASP A 119 -13.72 1.05 -29.15
CA ASP A 119 -13.75 2.52 -29.18
C ASP A 119 -12.67 3.07 -30.14
N ALA A 120 -12.86 4.31 -30.58
CA ALA A 120 -11.88 4.98 -31.43
C ALA A 120 -10.58 5.22 -30.64
N GLY A 121 -9.44 4.78 -31.19
CA GLY A 121 -8.18 4.57 -30.46
C GLY A 121 -7.55 5.83 -29.85
N VAL A 122 -7.96 6.16 -28.62
CA VAL A 122 -7.29 7.16 -27.77
C VAL A 122 -5.87 6.70 -27.47
N VAL A 123 -4.90 7.60 -27.62
CA VAL A 123 -3.50 7.32 -27.27
C VAL A 123 -3.24 7.83 -25.85
N PHE A 124 -2.68 6.99 -24.99
CA PHE A 124 -2.23 7.34 -23.65
C PHE A 124 -0.70 7.41 -23.64
N GLU A 125 -0.11 8.54 -23.23
CA GLU A 125 1.36 8.67 -23.16
C GLU A 125 1.97 7.84 -22.02
N SER A 126 1.29 7.82 -20.87
CA SER A 126 1.73 7.13 -19.66
C SER A 126 0.56 6.36 -19.04
N PRO A 127 0.09 5.28 -19.68
CA PRO A 127 -1.12 4.57 -19.25
C PRO A 127 -1.02 3.99 -17.84
N ASN A 128 0.18 3.77 -17.31
CA ASN A 128 0.37 3.20 -15.97
C ASN A 128 0.55 4.26 -14.87
N SER A 129 0.24 5.53 -15.15
CA SER A 129 0.32 6.65 -14.21
C SER A 129 -1.08 7.22 -13.95
N LEU A 130 -1.36 7.62 -12.70
CA LEU A 130 -2.61 8.30 -12.35
C LEU A 130 -2.80 9.60 -13.15
N THR A 131 -1.71 10.28 -13.51
CA THR A 131 -1.73 11.43 -14.41
C THR A 131 -1.07 11.08 -15.74
N THR A 132 -1.80 11.23 -16.85
CA THR A 132 -1.31 10.99 -18.20
C THR A 132 -1.90 12.02 -19.17
N THR A 133 -1.14 12.37 -20.20
CA THR A 133 -1.69 13.02 -21.39
C THR A 133 -2.39 11.97 -22.24
N ILE A 134 -3.52 12.36 -22.81
CA ILE A 134 -4.21 11.62 -23.86
C ILE A 134 -4.25 12.43 -25.14
N THR A 135 -4.28 11.72 -26.27
CA THR A 135 -4.59 12.29 -27.59
C THR A 135 -5.91 11.70 -28.07
N ALA A 136 -6.90 12.55 -28.34
CA ALA A 136 -8.17 12.14 -28.91
C ALA A 136 -7.96 11.61 -30.34
N PRO A 137 -8.69 10.56 -30.76
CA PRO A 137 -8.63 10.07 -32.13
C PRO A 137 -9.18 11.10 -33.12
N GLU A 138 -8.88 10.90 -34.39
CA GLU A 138 -9.55 11.64 -35.46
C GLU A 138 -10.96 11.09 -35.69
N VAL A 139 -11.97 11.97 -35.73
CA VAL A 139 -13.38 11.59 -35.90
C VAL A 139 -14.11 12.53 -36.87
N ASP A 140 -15.00 11.97 -37.70
CA ASP A 140 -15.84 12.73 -38.64
C ASP A 140 -17.22 13.09 -38.07
N SER A 141 -17.53 12.60 -36.87
CA SER A 141 -18.77 12.90 -36.16
C SER A 141 -18.55 12.85 -34.64
N ILE A 142 -19.47 13.41 -33.86
CA ILE A 142 -19.38 13.38 -32.40
C ILE A 142 -19.29 11.94 -31.93
N THR A 143 -18.19 11.58 -31.27
CA THR A 143 -17.89 10.23 -30.81
C THR A 143 -17.75 10.23 -29.30
N GLN A 144 -18.33 9.23 -28.65
CA GLN A 144 -18.25 9.02 -27.21
C GLN A 144 -17.35 7.82 -26.91
N ILE A 145 -16.38 8.01 -26.02
CA ILE A 145 -15.36 7.00 -25.67
C ILE A 145 -15.31 6.88 -24.15
N ALA A 146 -15.30 5.65 -23.65
CA ALA A 146 -15.12 5.40 -22.22
C ALA A 146 -13.62 5.27 -21.91
N LEU A 147 -13.09 6.15 -21.06
CA LEU A 147 -11.74 6.01 -20.52
C LEU A 147 -11.83 5.38 -19.14
N ILE A 148 -11.17 4.25 -18.96
CA ILE A 148 -11.28 3.41 -17.76
C ILE A 148 -9.96 3.48 -17.00
N LEU A 149 -9.99 3.96 -15.76
CA LEU A 149 -8.89 3.78 -14.82
C LEU A 149 -9.11 2.50 -14.04
N ARG A 150 -8.19 1.55 -14.18
CA ARG A 150 -8.10 0.35 -13.35
C ARG A 150 -7.02 0.54 -12.28
N VAL A 151 -7.34 0.19 -11.05
CA VAL A 151 -6.44 0.17 -9.90
C VAL A 151 -6.39 -1.24 -9.34
N SER A 152 -5.21 -1.74 -8.98
CA SER A 152 -5.04 -3.03 -8.33
C SER A 152 -4.03 -2.94 -7.18
N ASP A 153 -4.34 -3.59 -6.07
CA ASP A 153 -3.48 -3.80 -4.90
C ASP A 153 -2.52 -5.01 -5.06
N GLY A 154 -2.63 -5.75 -6.17
CA GLY A 154 -1.89 -6.98 -6.44
C GLY A 154 -2.70 -8.26 -6.19
N THR A 155 -3.80 -8.16 -5.47
CA THR A 155 -4.74 -9.24 -5.12
C THR A 155 -6.09 -9.05 -5.83
N ASP A 156 -6.72 -7.90 -5.61
CA ASP A 156 -7.98 -7.46 -6.20
C ASP A 156 -7.79 -6.24 -7.11
N SER A 157 -8.87 -5.84 -7.78
CA SER A 157 -8.85 -4.62 -8.59
C SER A 157 -10.22 -3.96 -8.67
N HIS A 158 -10.19 -2.63 -8.81
CA HIS A 158 -11.37 -1.81 -9.07
C HIS A 158 -11.19 -1.00 -10.34
N SER A 159 -12.29 -0.61 -10.98
CA SER A 159 -12.25 0.25 -12.17
C SER A 159 -13.30 1.34 -12.10
N ALA A 160 -12.90 2.55 -12.48
CA ALA A 160 -13.77 3.70 -12.67
C ALA A 160 -13.65 4.18 -14.12
N ALA A 161 -14.69 4.82 -14.63
CA ALA A 161 -14.71 5.30 -16.00
C ALA A 161 -15.20 6.75 -16.09
N ILE A 162 -14.63 7.48 -17.04
CA ILE A 162 -15.12 8.79 -17.49
C ILE A 162 -15.52 8.72 -18.96
N LEU A 163 -16.38 9.64 -19.35
CA LEU A 163 -16.78 9.86 -20.73
C LEU A 163 -15.90 10.93 -21.38
N LEU A 164 -15.24 10.56 -22.47
CA LEU A 164 -14.63 11.48 -23.41
C LEU A 164 -15.59 11.70 -24.59
N ILE A 165 -15.95 12.96 -24.84
CA ILE A 165 -16.70 13.36 -26.03
C ILE A 165 -15.70 14.00 -27.00
N VAL A 166 -15.54 13.41 -28.18
CA VAL A 166 -14.70 13.96 -29.24
C VAL A 166 -15.58 14.63 -30.28
N THR A 167 -15.39 15.93 -30.50
CA THR A 167 -16.08 16.68 -31.56
C THR A 167 -15.25 16.66 -32.84
N PRO A 168 -15.86 16.47 -34.02
CA PRO A 168 -15.12 16.46 -35.28
C PRO A 168 -14.45 17.81 -35.54
N SER A 169 -13.38 17.78 -36.31
CA SER A 169 -12.79 19.02 -36.86
C SER A 169 -13.86 19.76 -37.66
N THR A 170 -13.98 21.08 -37.45
CA THR A 170 -14.85 21.90 -38.31
C THR A 170 -14.36 21.78 -39.75
N PRO A 171 -15.24 21.43 -40.72
CA PRO A 171 -14.88 21.38 -42.13
C PRO A 171 -14.50 22.76 -42.69
#